data_AF-A0A238Y313-F1
#
_entry.id   AF-A0A238Y313-F1
#
_cell.length_a   1.000
_cell.length_b   1.000
_cell.length_c   1.000
_cell.angle_alpha   90.00
_cell.angle_beta   90.00
_cell.angle_gamma   90.00
#
_symmetry.space_group_name_H-M   'P 1'
#
loop_
_entity.id
_entity.type
_entity.pdbx_description
1 polymer ?
#
loop_
_entity_poly.entity_id
_entity_poly.type
_entity_poly.pdbx_seq_one_letter_code
_entity_poly.pdbx_strand_id
1 'polypeptide(L)' 'MCHCFQDLENMTDEERAEVLDEHSAEELRSEYSSDELEQLGIAA' A
#
# COMPACT_ATOMS: atom_id res chain seq x y z
N MET A 1 -9.68 12.83 1.10
CA MET A 1 -8.45 12.11 1.47
C MET A 1 -8.88 10.91 2.30
N CYS A 2 -8.88 9.71 1.70
CA CYS A 2 -9.13 8.48 2.44
C CYS A 2 -8.02 8.33 3.49
N HIS A 3 -8.39 8.20 4.76
CA HIS A 3 -7.45 7.93 5.84
C HIS A 3 -7.00 6.46 5.89
N CYS A 4 -7.26 5.68 4.84
CA CYS A 4 -6.96 4.25 4.74
C CYS A 4 -5.48 3.98 4.46
N PHE A 5 -4.77 4.95 3.86
CA PHE A 5 -3.34 4.84 3.57
C PHE A 5 -2.54 5.39 4.75
N GLN A 6 -2.31 4.55 5.76
CA GLN A 6 -1.38 4.84 6.84
C GLN A 6 0.06 4.46 6.42
N ASP A 7 1.06 4.90 7.19
CA ASP A 7 2.47 4.55 6.97
C ASP A 7 2.65 3.02 6.96
N LEU A 8 3.08 2.49 5.82
CA LEU A 8 3.33 1.05 5.63
C LEU A 8 4.36 0.51 6.62
N GLU A 9 5.27 1.36 7.10
CA GLU A 9 6.29 1.02 8.09
C GLU A 9 5.70 0.53 9.43
N ASN A 10 4.45 0.90 9.74
CA ASN A 10 3.75 0.48 10.94
C ASN A 10 2.69 -0.60 10.69
N MET A 11 2.50 -1.01 9.44
CA MET A 11 1.55 -2.06 9.07
C MET A 11 2.19 -3.44 9.17
N THR A 12 1.43 -4.38 9.70
CA THR A 12 1.73 -5.81 9.62
C THR A 12 1.51 -6.34 8.20
N ASP A 13 2.08 -7.52 7.90
CA ASP A 13 1.87 -8.18 6.61
C ASP A 13 0.37 -8.46 6.32
N GLU A 14 -0.44 -8.66 7.35
CA GLU A 14 -1.89 -8.85 7.24
C GLU A 14 -2.59 -7.57 6.79
N GLU A 15 -2.30 -6.44 7.45
CA GLU A 15 -2.86 -5.13 7.08
C GLU A 15 -2.42 -4.71 5.66
N ARG A 16 -1.18 -5.02 5.26
CA ARG A 16 -0.71 -4.78 3.89
C ARG A 16 -1.47 -5.63 2.88
N ALA A 17 -1.79 -6.88 3.21
CA ALA A 17 -2.58 -7.75 2.35
C ALA A 17 -4.03 -7.26 2.24
N GLU A 18 -4.62 -6.75 3.32
CA GLU A 18 -5.95 -6.12 3.29
C GLU A 18 -5.94 -4.88 2.39
N VAL A 19 -4.92 -4.03 2.48
CA VAL A 19 -4.76 -2.87 1.58
C VAL A 19 -4.64 -3.29 0.12
N LEU A 20 -3.94 -4.40 -0.17
CA LEU A 20 -3.83 -4.94 -1.53
C LEU A 20 -5.11 -5.61 -2.04
N ASP A 21 -5.99 -6.06 -1.16
CA ASP A 21 -7.30 -6.64 -1.50
C ASP A 21 -8.35 -5.55 -1.71
N GLU A 22 -8.37 -4.54 -0.84
CA GLU A 22 -9.29 -3.41 -0.90
C GLU A 22 -8.93 -2.41 -2.01
N HIS A 23 -7.65 -2.26 -2.33
CA HIS A 23 -7.17 -1.29 -3.30
C HIS A 23 -6.45 -1.94 -4.49
N SER A 24 -6.72 -1.41 -5.68
CA SER A 24 -6.01 -1.83 -6.89
C SER A 24 -4.58 -1.30 -6.89
N ALA A 25 -3.65 -2.05 -7.50
CA ALA A 25 -2.24 -1.65 -7.61
C ALA A 25 -2.05 -0.29 -8.29
N GLU A 26 -2.94 0.11 -9.22
CA GLU A 26 -2.89 1.42 -9.88
C GLU A 26 -3.23 2.58 -8.91
N GLU A 27 -4.20 2.37 -8.02
CA GLU A 27 -4.57 3.35 -6.98
C GLU A 27 -3.43 3.48 -5.96
N LEU A 28 -2.88 2.34 -5.54
CA LEU A 28 -1.73 2.32 -4.63
C LEU A 28 -0.51 3.02 -5.24
N ARG A 29 -0.27 2.86 -6.56
CA ARG A 29 0.82 3.55 -7.26
C ARG A 29 0.63 5.06 -7.40
N SER A 30 -0.60 5.54 -7.33
CA SER A 30 -0.90 6.98 -7.34
C SER A 30 -0.71 7.61 -5.95
N GLU A 31 -0.96 6.84 -4.90
CA GLU A 31 -0.93 7.33 -3.51
C GLU A 31 0.42 7.10 -2.81
N TYR A 32 1.09 5.97 -3.08
CA TYR A 32 2.35 5.57 -2.47
C TYR A 32 3.56 5.83 -3.39
N SER A 33 4.70 6.09 -2.76
CA SER A 33 5.99 6.19 -3.45
C SER A 33 6.52 4.83 -3.90
N SER A 34 7.50 4.81 -4.82
CA SER A 34 8.14 3.58 -5.28
C SER A 34 8.70 2.71 -4.15
N ASP A 35 9.29 3.34 -3.12
CA ASP A 35 9.82 2.65 -1.94
C ASP A 35 8.72 2.00 -1.09
N GLU A 36 7.56 2.64 -0.99
CA GLU A 36 6.38 2.12 -0.29
C GLU A 36 5.72 0.98 -1.07
N LEU A 37 5.65 1.08 -2.39
CA LEU A 37 5.15 0.02 -3.26
C LEU A 37 6.02 -1.24 -3.18
N GLU A 38 7.35 -1.08 -3.09
CA GLU A 38 8.26 -2.21 -2.88
C GLU A 38 7.98 -2.92 -1.54
N GLN A 39 7.65 -2.16 -0.49
CA GLN A 39 7.23 -2.72 0.81
C GLN A 39 5.88 -3.46 0.75
N LEU A 40 4.99 -3.06 -0.15
CA LEU A 40 3.75 -3.78 -0.48
C LEU A 40 3.97 -4.97 -1.42
N GLY A 41 5.19 -5.19 -1.93
CA GLY A 41 5.46 -6.21 -2.95
C GLY A 41 4.87 -5.88 -4.32
N ILE A 42 4.45 -4.62 -4.54
CA ILE A 42 4.08 -4.12 -5.85
C ILE A 42 5.38 -3.71 -6.55
N ALA A 43 5.79 -4.46 -7.56
CA ALA A 43 6.86 -3.99 -8.44
C ALA A 43 6.44 -2.65 -9.06
N ALA A 44 7.27 -1.62 -8.90
CA ALA A 44 7.02 -0.27 -9.43
C ALA A 44 6.68 -0.27 -10.94
#